data_AF-A0A0N8KIA8-F1
#
_entry.id   AF-A0A0N8KIA8-F1
#
_cell.length_a   1.000
_cell.length_b   1.000
_cell.length_c   1.000
_cell.angle_alpha   90.00
_cell.angle_beta   90.00
_cell.angle_gamma   90.00
#
_symmetry.space_group_name_H-M   'P 1'
#
loop_
_entity.id
_entity.type
_entity.pdbx_description
1 polymer ?
#
loop_
_entity_poly.entity_id
_entity_poly.type
_entity_poly.pdbx_seq_one_letter_code
_entity_poly.pdbx_strand_id
1 'polypeptide(L)'
;MVKWIGAAAWSAKEARVGDRLPYARLVDENTVLLRDGSVMSAIQVPGLLFETEDSDALNAHAATREVMLRSTLDARFVMYHHVIRRRVEVELDAEFPDALSRHIDARWKQRLAGGSLFINDQFVTLIRRPARGKTGLPERMNKLFSRRGQEELEADPKDIRSLKAAITGLVASLQNYGAAVLGDYQAPGSAKGGNNSEMLELLSALYNGEMRPVRRPSPETDIGHMLPYRRASFGLDAMELRGSAAPDFAAILGLKDYP
;
A
#
# COMPACT_ATOMS: atom_id res chain seq x y z
N MET A 1 18.28 19.43 40.55
CA MET A 1 17.88 18.01 40.60
C MET A 1 16.68 17.84 39.66
N VAL A 2 16.90 17.33 38.45
CA VAL A 2 15.83 17.16 37.45
C VAL A 2 14.95 16.00 37.90
N LYS A 3 13.70 16.30 38.25
CA LYS A 3 12.71 15.34 38.74
C LYS A 3 12.45 14.33 37.61
N TRP A 4 12.95 13.11 37.75
CA TRP A 4 12.76 12.04 36.76
C TRP A 4 11.28 11.63 36.77
N ILE A 5 10.53 12.19 35.84
CA ILE A 5 9.13 11.85 35.57
C ILE A 5 9.21 10.62 34.64
N GLY A 6 8.91 9.43 35.17
CA GLY A 6 9.07 8.16 34.46
C GLY A 6 8.34 8.10 33.11
N ALA A 7 8.52 7.00 32.35
CA ALA A 7 8.03 6.83 30.98
C ALA A 7 6.54 7.18 30.76
N ALA A 8 5.69 7.05 31.78
CA ALA A 8 4.28 7.43 31.74
C ALA A 8 4.03 8.94 31.47
N ALA A 9 4.91 9.84 31.92
CA ALA A 9 4.77 11.27 31.69
C ALA A 9 5.02 11.68 30.23
N TRP A 10 5.71 10.84 29.46
CA TRP A 10 5.94 11.04 28.02
C TRP A 10 4.74 10.59 27.17
N SER A 11 3.93 9.66 27.68
CA SER A 11 2.73 9.15 26.99
C SER A 11 1.73 10.26 26.67
N ALA A 12 1.57 11.26 27.55
CA ALA A 12 0.69 12.40 27.31
C ALA A 12 1.19 13.36 26.21
N LYS A 13 2.48 13.29 25.84
CA LYS A 13 3.09 14.09 24.77
C LYS A 13 3.21 13.31 23.46
N GLU A 14 2.87 12.02 23.48
CA GLU A 14 3.02 11.14 22.34
C GLU A 14 1.80 11.25 21.42
N ALA A 15 2.03 11.64 20.17
CA ALA A 15 0.97 11.71 19.17
C ALA A 15 0.61 10.29 18.71
N ARG A 16 -0.68 10.01 18.51
CA ARG A 16 -1.07 8.72 17.93
C ARG A 16 -0.62 8.72 16.48
N VAL A 17 -0.09 7.58 16.04
CA VAL A 17 0.35 7.41 14.65
C VAL A 17 -0.80 7.67 13.68
N GLY A 18 -2.02 7.22 14.01
CA GLY A 18 -3.18 7.43 13.16
C GLY A 18 -3.50 8.90 12.88
N ASP A 19 -3.16 9.82 13.79
CA ASP A 19 -3.30 11.27 13.58
C ASP A 19 -2.34 11.80 12.50
N ARG A 20 -1.26 11.08 12.21
CA ARG A 20 -0.24 11.40 11.21
C ARG A 20 -0.48 10.71 9.87
N LEU A 21 -1.27 9.64 9.85
CA LEU A 21 -1.60 8.95 8.61
C LEU A 21 -2.60 9.77 7.78
N PRO A 22 -2.42 9.85 6.46
CA PRO A 22 -3.27 10.67 5.60
C PRO A 22 -4.65 10.04 5.34
N TYR A 23 -4.88 8.81 5.80
CA TYR A 23 -6.10 8.06 5.50
C TYR A 23 -7.24 8.45 6.44
N ALA A 24 -8.42 8.67 5.88
CA ALA A 24 -9.64 8.95 6.65
C ALA A 24 -10.52 7.70 6.74
N ARG A 25 -11.15 7.28 5.64
CA ARG A 25 -12.03 6.09 5.58
C ARG A 25 -12.04 5.45 4.20
N LEU A 26 -12.59 4.25 4.09
CA LEU A 26 -12.96 3.65 2.80
C LEU A 26 -14.27 4.27 2.32
N VAL A 27 -14.29 4.74 1.07
CA VAL A 27 -15.51 5.22 0.40
C VAL A 27 -16.28 4.04 -0.17
N ASP A 28 -15.58 3.08 -0.77
CA ASP A 28 -16.14 1.86 -1.35
C ASP A 28 -15.09 0.71 -1.29
N GLU A 29 -15.20 -0.33 -2.11
CA GLU A 29 -14.26 -1.47 -2.14
C GLU A 29 -12.84 -1.11 -2.61
N ASN A 30 -12.69 -0.08 -3.45
CA ASN A 30 -11.42 0.24 -4.12
C ASN A 30 -10.97 1.69 -3.94
N THR A 31 -11.76 2.52 -3.26
CA THR A 31 -11.51 3.95 -3.07
C THR A 31 -11.37 4.32 -1.60
N VAL A 32 -10.29 5.02 -1.28
CA VAL A 32 -10.00 5.58 0.05
C VAL A 32 -10.13 7.11 -0.01
N LEU A 33 -10.80 7.68 0.98
CA LEU A 33 -10.80 9.12 1.23
C LEU A 33 -9.62 9.48 2.14
N LEU A 34 -8.85 10.48 1.73
CA LEU A 34 -7.76 11.05 2.51
C LEU A 34 -8.24 12.25 3.33
N ARG A 35 -7.52 12.56 4.42
CA ARG A 35 -7.82 13.65 5.36
C ARG A 35 -7.74 15.04 4.73
N ASP A 36 -7.12 15.17 3.55
CA ASP A 36 -7.06 16.40 2.77
C ASP A 36 -8.17 16.52 1.72
N GLY A 37 -9.16 15.61 1.74
CA GLY A 37 -10.25 15.56 0.76
C GLY A 37 -9.88 14.90 -0.57
N SER A 38 -8.63 14.47 -0.75
CA SER A 38 -8.24 13.69 -1.93
C SER A 38 -8.83 12.28 -1.88
N VAL A 39 -9.00 11.67 -3.05
CA VAL A 39 -9.38 10.25 -3.16
C VAL A 39 -8.24 9.43 -3.75
N MET A 40 -8.10 8.20 -3.28
CA MET A 40 -7.00 7.29 -3.63
C MET A 40 -7.55 5.92 -4.03
N SER A 41 -6.94 5.30 -5.05
CA SER A 41 -7.14 3.89 -5.41
C SER A 41 -5.82 3.29 -5.84
N ALA A 42 -5.72 1.96 -5.83
CA ALA A 42 -4.50 1.26 -6.21
C ALA A 42 -4.81 0.03 -7.07
N ILE A 43 -3.83 -0.33 -7.91
CA ILE A 43 -3.83 -1.55 -8.72
C ILE A 43 -2.61 -2.38 -8.37
N GLN A 44 -2.74 -3.70 -8.37
CA GLN A 44 -1.60 -4.62 -8.40
C GLN A 44 -1.17 -4.83 -9.84
N VAL A 45 0.13 -4.93 -10.08
CA VAL A 45 0.72 -5.22 -11.39
C VAL A 45 1.71 -6.38 -11.22
N PRO A 46 1.29 -7.65 -11.38
CA PRO A 46 2.15 -8.82 -11.22
C PRO A 46 3.41 -8.79 -12.10
N GLY A 47 3.33 -8.14 -13.27
CA GLY A 47 4.44 -8.00 -14.20
C GLY A 47 4.48 -9.13 -15.25
N LEU A 48 5.50 -9.08 -16.11
CA LEU A 48 5.78 -10.09 -17.14
C LEU A 48 7.11 -10.78 -16.83
N LEU A 49 7.21 -12.08 -17.17
CA LEU A 49 8.49 -12.80 -17.22
C LEU A 49 9.25 -12.31 -18.46
N PHE A 50 10.09 -11.29 -18.30
CA PHE A 50 10.80 -10.62 -19.39
C PHE A 50 12.02 -11.40 -19.92
N GLU A 51 12.34 -12.56 -19.35
CA GLU A 51 13.60 -13.27 -19.62
C GLU A 51 13.78 -13.72 -21.08
N THR A 52 12.71 -13.71 -21.89
CA THR A 52 12.75 -14.15 -23.30
C THR A 52 12.25 -13.10 -24.30
N GLU A 53 11.93 -11.87 -23.88
CA GLU A 53 11.46 -10.82 -24.79
C GLU A 53 12.60 -9.98 -25.37
N ASP A 54 12.45 -9.58 -26.64
CA ASP A 54 13.40 -8.72 -27.34
C ASP A 54 13.38 -7.29 -26.78
N SER A 55 14.54 -6.62 -26.74
CA SER A 55 14.70 -5.28 -26.17
C SER A 55 13.85 -4.23 -26.90
N ASP A 56 13.64 -4.40 -28.21
CA ASP A 56 12.80 -3.50 -29.00
C ASP A 56 11.32 -3.61 -28.62
N ALA A 57 10.84 -4.82 -28.28
CA ALA A 57 9.49 -5.02 -27.77
C ALA A 57 9.33 -4.38 -26.38
N LEU A 58 10.32 -4.55 -25.49
CA LEU A 58 10.33 -3.92 -24.18
C LEU A 58 10.30 -2.39 -24.25
N ASN A 59 11.06 -1.80 -25.18
CA ASN A 59 11.10 -0.36 -25.42
C ASN A 59 9.77 0.16 -26.00
N ALA A 60 9.17 -0.55 -26.94
CA ALA A 60 7.85 -0.20 -27.48
C ALA A 60 6.77 -0.24 -26.39
N HIS A 61 6.83 -1.23 -25.49
CA HIS A 61 5.96 -1.28 -24.32
C HIS A 61 6.19 -0.11 -23.36
N ALA A 62 7.45 0.28 -23.11
CA ALA A 62 7.76 1.43 -22.27
C ALA A 62 7.23 2.76 -22.86
N ALA A 63 7.43 2.98 -24.17
CA ALA A 63 6.93 4.18 -24.85
C ALA A 63 5.39 4.27 -24.83
N THR A 64 4.71 3.13 -25.06
CA THR A 64 3.24 3.07 -24.99
C THR A 64 2.73 3.40 -23.59
N ARG A 65 3.40 2.89 -22.54
CA ARG A 65 3.10 3.23 -21.13
C ARG A 65 3.26 4.72 -20.87
N GLU A 66 4.36 5.32 -21.32
CA GLU A 66 4.66 6.73 -21.09
C GLU A 66 3.62 7.67 -21.74
N VAL A 67 3.22 7.37 -22.98
CA VAL A 67 2.18 8.13 -23.69
C VAL A 67 0.83 8.03 -22.97
N MET A 68 0.44 6.84 -22.50
CA MET A 68 -0.82 6.66 -21.78
C MET A 68 -0.79 7.36 -20.42
N LEU A 69 0.30 7.23 -19.67
CA LEU A 69 0.49 7.91 -18.39
C LEU A 69 0.36 9.43 -18.53
N ARG A 70 0.90 10.00 -19.63
CA ARG A 70 0.78 11.43 -19.92
C ARG A 70 -0.61 11.85 -20.39
N SER A 71 -1.36 11.00 -21.08
CA SER A 71 -2.68 11.36 -21.60
C SER A 71 -3.80 11.24 -20.56
N THR A 72 -3.64 10.34 -19.59
CA THR A 72 -4.69 10.03 -18.61
C THR A 72 -4.60 10.90 -17.35
N LEU A 73 -3.41 11.39 -17.00
CA LEU A 73 -3.16 12.07 -15.73
C LEU A 73 -2.97 13.58 -15.90
N ASP A 74 -3.92 14.35 -15.37
CA ASP A 74 -3.79 15.80 -15.23
C ASP A 74 -2.91 16.20 -14.02
N ALA A 75 -2.62 17.49 -13.88
CA ALA A 75 -1.75 18.03 -12.82
C ALA A 75 -2.28 17.83 -11.38
N ARG A 76 -3.52 17.37 -11.21
CA ARG A 76 -4.11 17.09 -9.90
C ARG A 76 -4.01 15.59 -9.55
N PHE A 77 -3.49 14.75 -10.44
CA PHE A 77 -3.15 13.38 -10.11
C PHE A 77 -1.74 13.26 -9.52
N VAL A 78 -1.58 12.35 -8.56
CA VAL A 78 -0.28 11.91 -8.03
C VAL A 78 -0.22 10.41 -8.16
N MET A 79 0.84 9.90 -8.76
CA MET A 79 1.07 8.47 -8.92
C MET A 79 2.23 8.04 -8.04
N TYR A 80 2.03 6.96 -7.29
CA TYR A 80 3.06 6.26 -6.55
C TYR A 80 3.24 4.87 -7.12
N HIS A 81 4.48 4.42 -7.17
CA HIS A 81 4.82 3.03 -7.44
C HIS A 81 5.41 2.42 -6.17
N HIS A 82 4.80 1.34 -5.70
CA HIS A 82 5.23 0.62 -4.51
C HIS A 82 5.73 -0.76 -4.94
N VAL A 83 6.96 -1.10 -4.54
CA VAL A 83 7.51 -2.45 -4.69
C VAL A 83 7.71 -3.02 -3.29
N ILE A 84 6.92 -4.02 -2.94
CA ILE A 84 7.02 -4.74 -1.66
C ILE A 84 7.76 -6.04 -1.94
N ARG A 85 9.04 -6.08 -1.55
CA ARG A 85 9.86 -7.28 -1.66
C ARG A 85 9.77 -8.09 -0.38
N ARG A 86 9.27 -9.32 -0.48
CA ARG A 86 9.15 -10.23 0.66
C ARG A 86 9.87 -11.54 0.41
N ARG A 87 10.45 -12.10 1.47
CA ARG A 87 11.02 -13.45 1.43
C ARG A 87 9.87 -14.45 1.40
N VAL A 88 10.03 -15.49 0.60
CA VAL A 88 9.13 -16.64 0.60
C VAL A 88 9.89 -17.93 0.76
N GLU A 89 9.25 -18.87 1.42
CA GLU A 89 9.64 -20.26 1.41
C GLU A 89 8.66 -20.96 0.48
N VAL A 90 9.16 -21.44 -0.65
CA VAL A 90 8.37 -22.22 -1.59
C VAL A 90 8.55 -23.68 -1.20
N GLU A 91 7.60 -24.22 -0.45
CA GLU A 91 7.49 -25.65 -0.23
C GLU A 91 6.80 -26.27 -1.45
N LEU A 92 7.59 -26.83 -2.35
CA LEU A 92 7.08 -27.65 -3.46
C LEU A 92 6.88 -29.08 -2.95
N ASP A 93 5.65 -29.39 -2.57
CA ASP A 93 5.22 -30.77 -2.33
C ASP A 93 5.00 -31.47 -3.67
N ALA A 94 6.05 -32.15 -4.13
CA ALA A 94 6.01 -32.97 -5.33
C ALA A 94 6.28 -34.43 -4.98
N GLU A 95 5.36 -35.31 -5.39
CA GLU A 95 5.55 -36.76 -5.29
C GLU A 95 6.06 -37.31 -6.62
N PHE A 96 7.27 -37.87 -6.61
CA PHE A 96 7.87 -38.47 -7.81
C PHE A 96 7.85 -40.00 -7.72
N PRO A 97 7.39 -40.71 -8.77
CA PRO A 97 7.23 -42.16 -8.74
C PRO A 97 8.57 -42.90 -8.74
N ASP A 98 9.61 -42.36 -9.36
CA ASP A 98 10.92 -43.01 -9.49
C ASP A 98 11.98 -42.48 -8.50
N ALA A 99 12.98 -43.32 -8.22
CA ALA A 99 14.01 -43.03 -7.23
C ALA A 99 15.00 -41.93 -7.65
N LEU A 100 15.23 -41.76 -8.96
CA LEU A 100 16.15 -40.75 -9.48
C LEU A 100 15.56 -39.35 -9.33
N SER A 101 14.30 -39.17 -9.74
CA SER A 101 13.58 -37.91 -9.60
C SER A 101 13.43 -37.50 -8.13
N ARG A 102 13.15 -38.45 -7.21
CA ARG A 102 13.16 -38.17 -5.77
C ARG A 102 14.54 -37.72 -5.25
N HIS A 103 15.62 -38.32 -5.75
CA HIS A 103 16.97 -37.91 -5.40
C HIS A 103 17.30 -36.49 -5.91
N ILE A 104 16.90 -36.17 -7.15
CA ILE A 104 17.05 -34.85 -7.75
C ILE A 104 16.24 -33.80 -6.96
N ASP A 105 14.98 -34.08 -6.64
CA ASP A 105 14.12 -33.23 -5.83
C ASP A 105 14.74 -32.93 -4.46
N ALA A 106 15.22 -33.96 -3.75
CA ALA A 106 15.88 -33.78 -2.45
C ALA A 106 17.12 -32.89 -2.52
N ARG A 107 17.95 -33.04 -3.56
CA ARG A 107 19.15 -32.21 -3.77
C ARG A 107 18.79 -30.79 -4.17
N TRP A 108 17.75 -30.63 -4.98
CA TRP A 108 17.24 -29.32 -5.39
C TRP A 108 16.64 -28.57 -4.20
N LYS A 109 15.81 -29.23 -3.37
CA LYS A 109 15.29 -28.71 -2.09
C LYS A 109 16.40 -28.31 -1.13
N GLN A 110 17.46 -29.13 -0.96
CA GLN A 110 18.62 -28.76 -0.13
C GLN A 110 19.33 -27.49 -0.64
N ARG A 111 19.45 -27.34 -1.97
CA ARG A 111 20.05 -26.14 -2.56
C ARG A 111 19.15 -24.92 -2.44
N LEU A 112 17.83 -25.11 -2.57
CA LEU A 112 16.82 -24.05 -2.42
C LEU A 112 16.71 -23.59 -0.97
N ALA A 113 16.82 -24.51 0.00
CA ALA A 113 16.81 -24.22 1.43
C ALA A 113 17.98 -23.31 1.86
N GLY A 114 19.10 -23.32 1.13
CA GLY A 114 20.21 -22.40 1.33
C GLY A 114 19.99 -21.01 0.71
N GLY A 115 19.01 -20.84 -0.18
CA GLY A 115 18.72 -19.60 -0.89
C GLY A 115 17.46 -18.91 -0.38
N SER A 116 17.52 -17.60 -0.16
CA SER A 116 16.30 -16.80 -0.01
C SER A 116 15.59 -16.70 -1.36
N LEU A 117 14.38 -17.23 -1.47
CA LEU A 117 13.49 -16.81 -2.55
C LEU A 117 12.79 -15.51 -2.14
N PHE A 118 12.68 -14.59 -3.08
CA PHE A 118 11.97 -13.33 -2.89
C PHE A 118 10.94 -13.18 -4.01
N ILE A 119 9.78 -12.66 -3.65
CA ILE A 119 8.81 -12.15 -4.61
C ILE A 119 8.64 -10.64 -4.42
N ASN A 120 8.43 -9.97 -5.54
CA ASN A 120 8.20 -8.54 -5.62
C ASN A 120 6.73 -8.32 -5.96
N ASP A 121 5.96 -7.85 -4.98
CA ASP A 121 4.59 -7.41 -5.22
C ASP A 121 4.65 -5.92 -5.63
N GLN A 122 4.18 -5.61 -6.84
CA GLN A 122 4.21 -4.25 -7.39
C GLN A 122 2.80 -3.66 -7.39
N PHE A 123 2.69 -2.43 -6.90
CA PHE A 123 1.43 -1.69 -6.85
C PHE A 123 1.60 -0.30 -7.43
N VAL A 124 0.61 0.14 -8.20
CA VAL A 124 0.49 1.53 -8.63
C VAL A 124 -0.66 2.16 -7.87
N THR A 125 -0.37 3.18 -7.07
CA THR A 125 -1.38 3.94 -6.33
C THR A 125 -1.58 5.28 -7.01
N LEU A 126 -2.83 5.63 -7.27
CA LEU A 126 -3.24 6.88 -7.88
C LEU A 126 -4.06 7.71 -6.89
N ILE A 127 -3.67 8.97 -6.72
CA ILE A 127 -4.38 9.93 -5.86
C ILE A 127 -4.90 11.07 -6.74
N ARG A 128 -6.18 11.37 -6.63
CA ARG A 128 -6.83 12.54 -7.23
C ARG A 128 -6.97 13.62 -6.16
N ARG A 129 -6.23 14.71 -6.29
CA ARG A 129 -6.36 15.87 -5.40
C ARG A 129 -7.65 16.65 -5.69
N PRO A 130 -8.29 17.27 -4.68
CA PRO A 130 -9.46 18.10 -4.88
C PRO A 130 -9.15 19.31 -5.77
N ALA A 131 -10.19 19.91 -6.36
CA ALA A 131 -10.03 21.06 -7.23
C ALA A 131 -9.58 22.24 -6.37
N ARG A 132 -8.39 22.79 -6.65
CA ARG A 132 -7.96 24.03 -5.98
C ARG A 132 -8.82 25.19 -6.49
N GLY A 133 -9.90 25.51 -5.78
CA GLY A 133 -10.78 26.63 -6.10
C GLY A 133 -10.97 27.55 -4.90
N LYS A 134 -10.30 28.72 -4.89
CA LYS A 134 -10.54 29.87 -3.98
C LYS A 134 -10.61 29.58 -2.46
N THR A 135 -10.14 28.42 -1.99
CA THR A 135 -10.23 27.98 -0.58
C THR A 135 -8.88 27.64 0.07
N GLY A 136 -7.77 28.16 -0.45
CA GLY A 136 -6.42 27.99 0.14
C GLY A 136 -6.24 28.59 1.55
N LEU A 137 -7.24 29.30 2.07
CA LEU A 137 -7.31 29.85 3.42
C LEU A 137 -8.24 29.04 4.36
N PRO A 138 -9.44 28.61 3.93
CA PRO A 138 -10.32 27.73 4.71
C PRO A 138 -9.70 26.42 5.18
N GLU A 139 -8.88 25.72 4.38
CA GLU A 139 -8.30 24.43 4.82
C GLU A 139 -7.39 24.56 6.06
N ARG A 140 -6.68 25.69 6.19
CA ARG A 140 -5.89 25.99 7.40
C ARG A 140 -6.77 26.43 8.58
N MET A 141 -7.91 27.06 8.31
CA MET A 141 -8.89 27.45 9.33
C MET A 141 -9.74 26.26 9.80
N ASN A 142 -10.06 25.29 8.94
CA ASN A 142 -10.82 24.09 9.29
C ASN A 142 -10.05 23.21 10.28
N LYS A 143 -8.71 23.23 10.25
CA LYS A 143 -7.87 22.56 11.26
C LYS A 143 -8.02 23.15 12.68
N LEU A 144 -8.45 24.41 12.79
CA LEU A 144 -8.74 25.10 14.06
C LEU A 144 -10.22 24.96 14.47
N PHE A 145 -11.15 24.86 13.51
CA PHE A 145 -12.59 24.73 13.77
C PHE A 145 -13.11 23.28 13.87
N SER A 146 -12.42 22.27 13.32
CA SER A 146 -12.83 20.85 13.42
C SER A 146 -12.73 20.27 14.84
N ARG A 147 -12.24 21.05 15.80
CA ARG A 147 -12.37 20.72 17.24
C ARG A 147 -13.77 20.95 17.80
N ARG A 148 -14.69 21.60 17.06
CA ARG A 148 -16.03 21.98 17.56
C ARG A 148 -17.23 21.57 16.70
N GLY A 149 -17.03 21.12 15.46
CA GLY A 149 -18.13 20.62 14.62
C GLY A 149 -17.58 19.62 13.61
N GLN A 150 -18.15 18.42 13.58
CA GLN A 150 -17.93 17.45 12.51
C GLN A 150 -18.62 17.98 11.25
N GLU A 151 -17.94 18.85 10.50
CA GLU A 151 -18.22 18.90 9.05
C GLU A 151 -17.75 17.55 8.50
N GLU A 152 -18.71 16.78 8.00
CA GLU A 152 -18.49 15.46 7.42
C GLU A 152 -17.58 15.63 6.21
N LEU A 153 -16.32 15.20 6.32
CA LEU A 153 -15.39 15.22 5.20
C LEU A 153 -15.94 14.26 4.14
N GLU A 154 -16.48 14.79 3.05
CA GLU A 154 -17.05 14.02 1.96
C GLU A 154 -16.16 14.07 0.71
N ALA A 155 -16.11 12.94 0.00
CA ALA A 155 -15.41 12.83 -1.26
C ALA A 155 -16.24 13.46 -2.38
N ASP A 156 -15.65 14.37 -3.18
CA ASP A 156 -16.35 14.92 -4.35
C ASP A 156 -16.65 13.79 -5.35
N PRO A 157 -17.94 13.53 -5.69
CA PRO A 157 -18.30 12.50 -6.66
C PRO A 157 -17.63 12.67 -8.03
N LYS A 158 -17.27 13.90 -8.43
CA LYS A 158 -16.50 14.16 -9.65
C LYS A 158 -15.09 13.60 -9.55
N ASP A 159 -14.44 13.78 -8.41
CA ASP A 159 -13.08 13.29 -8.18
C ASP A 159 -13.05 11.77 -8.11
N ILE A 160 -14.04 11.14 -7.48
CA ILE A 160 -14.21 9.68 -7.52
C ILE A 160 -14.37 9.19 -8.95
N ARG A 161 -15.25 9.81 -9.75
CA ARG A 161 -15.45 9.40 -11.15
C ARG A 161 -14.19 9.57 -11.98
N SER A 162 -13.48 10.68 -11.85
CA SER A 162 -12.20 10.90 -12.54
C SER A 162 -11.14 9.88 -12.13
N LEU A 163 -11.03 9.58 -10.82
CA LEU A 163 -10.12 8.56 -10.32
C LEU A 163 -10.45 7.18 -10.91
N LYS A 164 -11.72 6.76 -10.87
CA LYS A 164 -12.15 5.48 -11.44
C LYS A 164 -11.90 5.40 -12.95
N ALA A 165 -12.17 6.47 -13.71
CA ALA A 165 -11.86 6.51 -15.13
C ALA A 165 -10.36 6.35 -15.41
N ALA A 166 -9.50 7.02 -14.63
CA ALA A 166 -8.05 6.90 -14.76
C ALA A 166 -7.57 5.48 -14.41
N ILE A 167 -8.08 4.88 -13.33
CA ILE A 167 -7.79 3.50 -12.94
C ILE A 167 -8.18 2.51 -14.05
N THR A 168 -9.38 2.66 -14.63
CA THR A 168 -9.82 1.81 -15.75
C THR A 168 -8.87 1.93 -16.95
N GLY A 169 -8.44 3.15 -17.30
CA GLY A 169 -7.45 3.37 -18.37
C GLY A 169 -6.09 2.73 -18.05
N LEU A 170 -5.62 2.87 -16.81
CA LEU A 170 -4.38 2.24 -16.33
C LEU A 170 -4.44 0.72 -16.47
N VAL A 171 -5.49 0.09 -15.93
CA VAL A 171 -5.71 -1.36 -16.01
C VAL A 171 -5.78 -1.83 -17.45
N ALA A 172 -6.55 -1.14 -18.30
CA ALA A 172 -6.68 -1.48 -19.72
C ALA A 172 -5.31 -1.50 -20.43
N SER A 173 -4.44 -0.52 -20.16
CA SER A 173 -3.10 -0.47 -20.76
C SER A 173 -2.15 -1.54 -20.24
N LEU A 174 -2.36 -1.98 -18.99
CA LEU A 174 -1.49 -2.91 -18.29
C LEU A 174 -2.08 -4.33 -18.25
N GLN A 175 -3.12 -4.62 -19.06
CA GLN A 175 -3.76 -5.93 -19.08
C GLN A 175 -2.78 -7.06 -19.40
N ASN A 176 -1.81 -6.82 -20.30
CA ASN A 176 -0.78 -7.80 -20.62
C ASN A 176 0.08 -8.18 -19.40
N TYR A 177 0.16 -7.32 -18.39
CA TYR A 177 0.90 -7.54 -17.15
C TYR A 177 0.02 -8.11 -16.02
N GLY A 178 -1.24 -8.46 -16.32
CA GLY A 178 -2.19 -8.96 -15.33
C GLY A 178 -2.65 -7.91 -14.33
N ALA A 179 -2.64 -6.62 -14.69
CA ALA A 179 -3.02 -5.56 -13.77
C ALA A 179 -4.47 -5.70 -13.30
N ALA A 180 -4.68 -5.56 -11.98
CA ALA A 180 -5.98 -5.68 -11.35
C ALA A 180 -6.18 -4.60 -10.28
N VAL A 181 -7.39 -4.05 -10.19
CA VAL A 181 -7.76 -3.09 -9.15
C VAL A 181 -7.84 -3.81 -7.81
N LEU A 182 -7.25 -3.23 -6.78
CA LEU A 182 -7.39 -3.76 -5.42
C LEU A 182 -8.83 -3.61 -4.95
N GLY A 183 -9.40 -4.68 -4.40
CA GLY A 183 -10.79 -4.72 -3.98
C GLY A 183 -11.01 -5.50 -2.69
N ASP A 184 -12.27 -5.84 -2.47
CA ASP A 184 -12.66 -6.70 -1.36
C ASP A 184 -12.70 -8.17 -1.79
N TYR A 185 -12.31 -9.07 -0.90
CA TYR A 185 -12.39 -10.51 -1.13
C TYR A 185 -12.86 -11.27 0.10
N GLN A 186 -13.30 -12.51 -0.09
CA GLN A 186 -13.69 -13.40 1.01
C GLN A 186 -12.52 -14.33 1.35
N ALA A 187 -12.09 -14.32 2.61
CA ALA A 187 -11.04 -15.22 3.07
C ALA A 187 -11.53 -16.69 3.05
N PRO A 188 -10.72 -17.65 2.56
CA PRO A 188 -11.03 -19.07 2.64
C PRO A 188 -11.32 -19.49 4.08
N GLY A 189 -12.44 -20.18 4.33
CA GLY A 189 -12.84 -20.63 5.67
C GLY A 189 -13.56 -19.58 6.54
N SER A 190 -13.85 -18.39 6.00
CA SER A 190 -14.64 -17.35 6.69
C SER A 190 -16.14 -17.68 6.71
N ALA A 191 -16.53 -18.76 7.39
CA ALA A 191 -17.94 -19.12 7.66
C ALA A 191 -18.69 -18.08 8.52
N LYS A 192 -17.98 -17.08 9.07
CA LYS A 192 -18.52 -15.94 9.83
C LYS A 192 -18.12 -14.59 9.20
N GLY A 193 -18.56 -14.37 7.96
CA GLY A 193 -19.24 -13.13 7.55
C GLY A 193 -18.50 -11.80 7.47
N GLY A 194 -17.20 -11.76 7.16
CA GLY A 194 -16.50 -10.51 6.84
C GLY A 194 -15.78 -10.59 5.49
N ASN A 195 -15.75 -9.48 4.75
CA ASN A 195 -14.82 -9.31 3.63
C ASN A 195 -13.48 -8.81 4.16
N ASN A 196 -12.39 -9.19 3.50
CA ASN A 196 -11.09 -8.55 3.62
C ASN A 196 -10.96 -7.50 2.51
N SER A 197 -10.04 -6.55 2.68
CA SER A 197 -9.81 -5.47 1.71
C SER A 197 -8.34 -5.40 1.33
N GLU A 198 -8.01 -5.72 0.09
CA GLU A 198 -6.65 -5.67 -0.44
C GLU A 198 -6.06 -4.25 -0.35
N MET A 199 -6.91 -3.23 -0.49
CA MET A 199 -6.51 -1.85 -0.31
C MET A 199 -6.00 -1.60 1.11
N LEU A 200 -6.69 -2.11 2.13
CA LEU A 200 -6.23 -1.98 3.52
C LEU A 200 -4.98 -2.84 3.79
N GLU A 201 -4.82 -3.97 3.12
CA GLU A 201 -3.61 -4.80 3.22
C GLU A 201 -2.39 -4.06 2.70
N LEU A 202 -2.49 -3.40 1.54
CA LEU A 202 -1.42 -2.56 1.00
C LEU A 202 -1.05 -1.44 1.99
N LEU A 203 -2.02 -0.67 2.48
CA LEU A 203 -1.73 0.45 3.41
C LEU A 203 -1.17 -0.03 4.74
N SER A 204 -1.68 -1.16 5.24
CA SER A 204 -1.18 -1.81 6.45
C SER A 204 0.25 -2.27 6.25
N ALA A 205 0.59 -2.87 5.11
CA ALA A 205 1.93 -3.33 4.81
C ALA A 205 2.93 -2.18 4.67
N LEU A 206 2.54 -1.07 4.02
CA LEU A 206 3.38 0.12 3.91
C LEU A 206 3.75 0.70 5.27
N TYR A 207 2.85 0.63 6.25
CA TYR A 207 3.11 1.13 7.60
C TYR A 207 3.84 0.12 8.49
N ASN A 208 3.38 -1.14 8.50
CA ASN A 208 3.83 -2.15 9.46
C ASN A 208 5.02 -2.98 8.95
N GLY A 209 5.35 -2.92 7.66
CA GLY A 209 6.46 -3.65 7.05
C GLY A 209 6.16 -5.12 6.73
N GLU A 210 4.91 -5.55 6.81
CA GLU A 210 4.50 -6.93 6.52
C GLU A 210 3.13 -6.98 5.83
N MET A 211 3.00 -7.85 4.83
CA MET A 211 1.70 -8.14 4.20
C MET A 211 0.91 -9.09 5.10
N ARG A 212 -0.30 -8.68 5.48
CA ARG A 212 -1.24 -9.50 6.23
C ARG A 212 -2.66 -9.22 5.79
N PRO A 213 -3.55 -10.23 5.85
CA PRO A 213 -4.98 -10.00 5.62
C PRO A 213 -5.56 -8.93 6.55
N VAL A 214 -6.33 -7.99 5.98
CA VAL A 214 -7.00 -6.93 6.75
C VAL A 214 -8.50 -6.99 6.52
N ARG A 215 -9.24 -7.12 7.62
CA ARG A 215 -10.71 -7.13 7.62
C ARG A 215 -11.25 -5.76 7.21
N ARG A 216 -12.26 -5.75 6.33
CA ARG A 216 -13.00 -4.54 6.00
C ARG A 216 -13.74 -4.05 7.27
N PRO A 217 -13.52 -2.81 7.71
CA PRO A 217 -14.20 -2.26 8.87
C PRO A 217 -15.59 -1.74 8.51
N SER A 218 -16.33 -1.21 9.50
CA SER A 218 -17.55 -0.45 9.22
C SER A 218 -17.21 0.83 8.42
N PRO A 219 -18.15 1.34 7.59
CA PRO A 219 -17.89 2.51 6.72
C PRO A 219 -17.37 3.75 7.45
N GLU A 220 -17.83 3.99 8.69
CA GLU A 220 -17.45 5.16 9.49
C GLU A 220 -16.13 5.02 10.24
N THR A 221 -15.42 3.90 10.08
CA THR A 221 -14.17 3.67 10.79
C THR A 221 -13.06 4.57 10.25
N ASP A 222 -12.39 5.30 11.15
CA ASP A 222 -11.15 5.99 10.81
C ASP A 222 -10.04 4.96 10.59
N ILE A 223 -9.75 4.67 9.31
CA ILE A 223 -8.77 3.65 8.94
C ILE A 223 -7.34 4.08 9.30
N GLY A 224 -7.07 5.38 9.42
CA GLY A 224 -5.77 5.87 9.89
C GLY A 224 -5.49 5.43 11.32
N HIS A 225 -6.50 5.36 12.18
CA HIS A 225 -6.36 4.80 13.54
C HIS A 225 -6.39 3.28 13.59
N MET A 226 -6.93 2.62 12.56
CA MET A 226 -7.07 1.17 12.49
C MET A 226 -5.78 0.46 12.01
N LEU A 227 -5.08 1.03 11.02
CA LEU A 227 -3.97 0.36 10.34
C LEU A 227 -2.72 0.13 11.22
N PRO A 228 -2.31 1.07 12.10
CA PRO A 228 -1.15 0.87 12.95
C PRO A 228 -1.38 -0.16 14.05
N TYR A 229 -0.64 -1.26 14.01
CA TYR A 229 -0.54 -2.21 15.14
C TYR A 229 0.89 -2.41 15.63
N ARG A 230 1.88 -1.84 14.93
CA ARG A 230 3.27 -1.70 15.38
C ARG A 230 3.55 -0.25 15.73
N ARG A 231 4.37 -0.01 16.75
CA ARG A 231 4.86 1.33 17.10
C ARG A 231 6.15 1.60 16.34
N ALA A 232 6.15 2.64 15.50
CA ALA A 232 7.35 3.14 14.84
C ALA A 232 8.08 4.17 15.71
N SER A 233 9.35 3.94 16.00
CA SER A 233 10.23 4.86 16.71
C SER A 233 11.39 5.24 15.80
N PHE A 234 11.62 6.53 15.58
CA PHE A 234 12.65 7.03 14.68
C PHE A 234 13.89 7.44 15.49
N GLY A 235 15.02 6.77 15.22
CA GLY A 235 16.35 7.20 15.64
C GLY A 235 16.99 8.12 14.60
N LEU A 236 18.31 8.30 14.70
CA LEU A 236 19.07 9.12 13.75
C LEU A 236 19.23 8.42 12.39
N ASP A 237 19.71 7.17 12.40
CA ASP A 237 20.04 6.41 11.18
C ASP A 237 19.11 5.20 10.94
N ALA A 238 18.35 4.81 11.95
CA ALA A 238 17.47 3.65 11.92
C ALA A 238 16.15 3.95 12.64
N MET A 239 15.11 3.22 12.27
CA MET A 239 13.85 3.15 12.98
C MET A 239 13.65 1.77 13.59
N GLU A 240 12.97 1.73 14.72
CA GLU A 240 12.50 0.51 15.37
C GLU A 240 11.00 0.37 15.13
N LEU A 241 10.57 -0.81 14.67
CA LEU A 241 9.18 -1.23 14.58
C LEU A 241 8.91 -2.26 15.68
N ARG A 242 8.15 -1.86 16.70
CA ARG A 242 7.82 -2.74 17.83
C ARG A 242 6.36 -3.18 17.80
N GLY A 243 6.14 -4.48 17.63
CA GLY A 243 4.83 -5.12 17.71
C GLY A 243 4.70 -6.05 18.92
N SER A 244 3.88 -7.09 18.78
CA SER A 244 3.79 -8.19 19.75
C SER A 244 4.96 -9.18 19.68
N ALA A 245 5.65 -9.23 18.54
CA ALA A 245 6.83 -10.04 18.31
C ALA A 245 8.13 -9.31 18.76
N ALA A 246 9.28 -9.92 18.46
CA ALA A 246 10.57 -9.25 18.61
C ALA A 246 10.61 -7.92 17.83
N PRO A 247 11.39 -6.93 18.30
CA PRO A 247 11.52 -5.65 17.60
C PRO A 247 12.25 -5.85 16.26
N ASP A 248 11.72 -5.22 15.22
CA ASP A 248 12.34 -5.14 13.90
C ASP A 248 13.02 -3.77 13.72
N PHE A 249 14.12 -3.74 12.97
CA PHE A 249 14.84 -2.50 12.66
C PHE A 249 14.83 -2.24 11.16
N ALA A 250 14.62 -0.97 10.78
CA ALA A 250 14.58 -0.54 9.39
C ALA A 250 15.30 0.81 9.20
N ALA A 251 15.56 1.19 7.96
CA ALA A 251 16.10 2.50 7.60
C ALA A 251 15.33 3.05 6.39
N ILE A 252 15.27 4.38 6.26
CA ILE A 252 14.70 5.04 5.08
C ILE A 252 15.85 5.64 4.27
N LEU A 253 15.88 5.33 2.98
CA LEU A 253 16.74 5.99 2.01
C LEU A 253 15.90 6.84 1.06
N GLY A 254 16.19 8.12 0.99
CA GLY A 254 15.58 9.03 0.02
C GLY A 254 16.56 9.34 -1.11
N LEU A 255 16.23 8.96 -2.33
CA LEU A 255 16.91 9.47 -3.53
C LEU A 255 16.00 10.52 -4.17
N LYS A 256 16.52 11.72 -4.36
CA LYS A 256 15.81 12.79 -5.06
C LYS A 256 16.53 13.08 -6.36
N ASP A 257 15.89 12.69 -7.44
CA ASP A 257 16.32 13.06 -8.78
C ASP A 257 15.51 14.30 -9.20
N TYR A 258 16.18 15.27 -9.81
CA TYR A 258 15.54 16.43 -10.41
C TYR A 258 15.75 16.32 -11.92
N PRO A 259 14.69 16.42 -12.74
CA PRO A 259 14.86 16.50 -14.19
C PRO A 259 15.65 17.75 -14.61
#